data_AF-A0A7G1I466-F1
#
_entry.id   AF-A0A7G1I466-F1
#
_cell.length_a   1.000
_cell.length_b   1.000
_cell.length_c   1.000
_cell.angle_alpha   90.00
_cell.angle_beta   90.00
_cell.angle_gamma   90.00
#
_symmetry.space_group_name_H-M   'P 1'
#
loop_
_entity.id
_entity.type
_entity.pdbx_description
1 polymer ?
#
loop_
_entity_poly.entity_id
_entity_poly.type
_entity_poly.pdbx_seq_one_letter_code
_entity_poly.pdbx_strand_id
1 'polypeptide(L)' 'MAAGETFVVTRNGEPVAELRPLRAVRRRFITRDEVAALASTAVRIDHRQFRADLDRLIDQSL' A
#
# COMPACT_ATOMS: atom_id res chain seq x y z
N MET A 1 -7.70 9.46 13.62
CA MET A 1 -8.57 8.88 12.58
C MET A 1 -9.06 10.03 11.71
N ALA A 2 -8.72 10.06 10.44
CA ALA A 2 -9.32 11.00 9.49
C ALA A 2 -9.79 10.16 8.30
N ALA A 3 -10.96 9.54 8.45
CA ALA A 3 -11.66 8.94 7.32
C ALA A 3 -12.37 10.10 6.60
N GLY A 4 -12.09 10.32 5.32
CA GLY A 4 -12.72 11.40 4.57
C GLY A 4 -14.25 11.23 4.47
N GLU A 5 -14.93 12.26 4.00
CA GLU A 5 -16.38 12.30 3.80
C GLU A 5 -16.76 12.15 2.31
N THR A 6 -18.02 11.79 2.06
CA THR A 6 -18.59 11.74 0.70
C THR A 6 -19.23 13.07 0.36
N PHE A 7 -18.94 13.60 -0.84
CA PHE A 7 -19.50 14.85 -1.34
C PHE A 7 -20.16 14.67 -2.69
N VAL A 8 -21.26 15.39 -2.91
CA VAL A 8 -21.89 15.54 -4.23
C VAL A 8 -21.35 16.83 -4.86
N VAL A 9 -20.77 16.71 -6.05
CA VAL A 9 -20.31 17.85 -6.85
C VAL A 9 -21.43 18.25 -7.79
N THR A 10 -21.83 19.51 -7.73
CA THR A 10 -22.90 20.09 -8.55
C THR A 10 -22.38 21.15 -9.51
N ARG A 11 -23.00 21.28 -10.68
CA ARG A 11 -22.84 22.42 -11.59
C ARG A 11 -24.22 23.07 -11.78
N ASN A 12 -24.36 24.33 -11.42
CA ASN A 12 -25.65 25.06 -11.45
C ASN A 12 -26.79 24.37 -10.69
N GLY A 13 -26.48 23.71 -9.56
CA GLY A 13 -27.47 22.98 -8.76
C GLY A 13 -27.80 21.57 -9.28
N GLU A 14 -27.31 21.20 -10.47
CA GLU A 14 -27.46 19.85 -11.01
C GLU A 14 -26.27 18.96 -10.55
N PRO A 15 -26.52 17.78 -9.95
CA PRO A 15 -25.46 16.84 -9.58
C PRO A 15 -24.73 16.32 -10.81
N VAL A 16 -23.40 16.42 -10.81
CA VAL A 16 -22.56 15.98 -11.94
C VAL A 16 -21.54 14.90 -11.55
N ALA A 17 -21.17 14.79 -10.28
CA ALA A 17 -20.26 13.75 -9.81
C ALA A 17 -20.38 13.51 -8.29
N GLU A 18 -19.82 12.40 -7.82
CA GLU A 18 -19.64 12.09 -6.40
C GLU A 18 -18.14 11.94 -6.10
N LEU A 19 -17.68 12.65 -5.07
CA LEU A 19 -16.35 12.46 -4.51
C LEU A 19 -16.48 11.55 -3.30
N ARG A 20 -15.85 10.38 -3.38
CA ARG A 20 -15.82 9.41 -2.30
C ARG A 20 -14.42 9.34 -1.71
N PRO A 21 -14.29 9.14 -0.39
CA PRO A 21 -12.99 8.95 0.22
C PRO A 21 -12.36 7.69 -0.34
N LEU A 22 -11.10 7.77 -0.75
CA LEU A 22 -10.31 6.58 -1.04
C LEU A 22 -10.28 5.73 0.24
N ARG A 23 -11.03 4.63 0.23
CA ARG A 23 -10.87 3.58 1.24
C ARG A 23 -9.41 3.17 1.15
N ALA A 24 -8.72 3.10 2.29
CA ALA A 24 -7.32 2.72 2.30
C ALA A 24 -7.16 1.30 1.72
N VAL A 25 -7.00 1.19 0.40
CA VAL A 25 -6.75 -0.07 -0.32
C VAL A 25 -5.39 -0.63 0.10
N ARG A 26 -4.48 0.26 0.50
CA ARG A 26 -3.20 -0.08 1.08
C ARG A 26 -3.34 -0.07 2.61
N ARG A 27 -3.28 -1.25 3.25
CA ARG A 27 -3.02 -1.33 4.69
C ARG A 27 -1.72 -0.55 4.94
N ARG A 28 -1.83 0.66 5.49
CA ARG A 28 -0.65 1.50 5.81
C ARG A 28 0.13 0.93 6.97
N PHE A 29 -0.55 0.15 7.81
CA PHE A 29 0.01 -0.57 8.94
C PHE A 29 -0.53 -1.99 8.87
N ILE A 30 0.38 -2.95 8.89
CA ILE A 30 0.09 -4.38 9.03
C ILE A 30 0.73 -4.86 10.32
N THR A 31 0.08 -5.82 10.98
CA THR A 31 0.64 -6.47 12.16
C THR A 31 1.79 -7.40 11.77
N ARG A 32 2.59 -7.79 12.77
CA ARG A 32 3.61 -8.81 12.60
C ARG A 32 3.04 -10.13 12.07
N ASP A 33 1.84 -10.50 12.54
CA ASP A 33 1.17 -11.74 12.14
C ASP A 33 0.72 -11.69 10.67
N GLU A 34 0.26 -10.53 10.21
CA GLU A 34 -0.07 -10.32 8.79
C GLU A 34 1.17 -10.42 7.89
N VAL A 35 2.32 -9.89 8.33
CA VAL A 35 3.60 -10.07 7.62
C VAL A 35 3.96 -11.55 7.53
N ALA A 36 3.86 -12.29 8.63
CA ALA A 36 4.17 -13.72 8.67
C ALA A 36 3.24 -14.54 7.75
N ALA A 37 1.94 -14.22 7.75
CA ALA A 37 0.96 -14.86 6.88
C ALA A 37 1.26 -14.62 5.39
N LEU A 38 1.65 -13.39 5.00
CA LEU A 38 2.04 -13.06 3.63
C LEU A 38 3.35 -13.75 3.21
N ALA A 39 4.31 -13.87 4.12
CA ALA A 39 5.56 -14.55 3.85
C ALA A 39 5.38 -16.07 3.61
N SER A 40 4.37 -16.68 4.24
CA SER A 40 4.10 -18.11 4.12
C SER A 40 3.59 -18.55 2.73
N THR A 41 3.00 -17.63 1.97
CA THR A 41 2.48 -17.87 0.62
C THR A 41 3.46 -17.46 -0.48
N ALA A 42 4.60 -16.87 -0.12
CA ALA A 42 5.60 -16.39 -1.06
C ALA A 42 6.53 -17.50 -1.56
N VAL A 43 7.07 -17.29 -2.77
CA VAL A 43 8.15 -18.11 -3.36
C VAL A 43 9.27 -18.32 -2.34
N ARG A 44 9.84 -19.53 -2.28
CA ARG A 44 11.01 -19.81 -1.44
C ARG A 44 12.20 -19.02 -1.97
N ILE A 45 12.52 -17.91 -1.31
CA ILE A 45 13.68 -17.06 -1.61
C ILE A 45 14.82 -17.45 -0.65
N ASP A 46 16.01 -17.67 -1.20
CA ASP A 46 17.23 -17.67 -0.37
C ASP A 46 17.55 -16.23 0.03
N HIS A 47 17.27 -15.90 1.28
CA HIS A 47 17.46 -14.56 1.83
C HIS A 47 18.92 -14.09 1.79
N ARG A 48 19.90 -15.00 1.85
CA ARG A 48 21.32 -14.64 1.82
C ARG A 48 21.76 -14.27 0.41
N GLN A 49 21.39 -15.10 -0.56
CA GLN A 49 21.67 -14.83 -1.97
C GLN A 49 20.98 -13.53 -2.42
N PHE A 50 19.70 -13.38 -2.08
CA PHE A 50 18.92 -12.18 -2.40
C PHE A 50 19.58 -10.91 -1.83
N ARG A 51 20.04 -10.96 -0.57
CA ARG A 51 20.71 -9.82 0.05
C ARG A 51 22.02 -9.48 -0.66
N ALA A 52 22.84 -10.49 -0.96
CA ALA A 52 24.10 -10.30 -1.67
C ALA A 52 23.88 -9.69 -3.08
N ASP A 53 22.82 -10.08 -3.77
CA ASP A 53 22.48 -9.52 -5.09
C ASP A 53 22.09 -8.04 -5.00
N LEU A 54 21.31 -7.65 -3.99
CA LEU A 54 20.95 -6.26 -3.75
C LEU A 54 22.16 -5.40 -3.40
N ASP A 55 23.03 -5.87 -2.50
CA ASP A 55 24.22 -5.14 -2.08
C ASP A 55 25.22 -4.95 -3.25
N ARG A 56 25.19 -5.83 -4.26
CA ARG A 56 25.99 -5.67 -5.49
C ARG A 56 25.43 -4.66 -6.48
N LEU A 57 24.10 -4.52 -6.54
CA LEU A 57 23.41 -3.77 -7.60
C LEU A 57 22.91 -2.40 -7.15
N ILE A 58 22.77 -2.18 -5.85
CA ILE A 58 22.19 -0.97 -5.27
C ILE A 58 23.22 -0.31 -4.37
N ASP A 59 23.51 0.97 -4.61
CA ASP A 59 24.23 1.81 -3.66
C ASP A 59 23.31 2.13 -2.48
N GLN A 60 23.66 1.61 -1.31
CA GLN A 60 22.87 1.72 -0.08
C GLN A 60 23.15 3.01 0.71
N SER A 61 23.96 3.92 0.17
CA SER A 61 24.36 5.17 0.84
C SER A 61 23.51 6.40 0.50
N LEU A 62 22.48 6.23 -0.35
CA LEU A 62 21.56 7.27 -0.80
C LEU A 62 20.42 7.58 0.20
#